data_AF-A0A3D0G0P3-F1
#
_entry.id   AF-A0A3D0G0P3-F1
#
_cell.length_a   1.000
_cell.length_b   1.000
_cell.length_c   1.000
_cell.angle_alpha   90.00
_cell.angle_beta   90.00
_cell.angle_gamma   90.00
#
_symmetry.space_group_name_H-M   'P 1'
#
loop_
_entity.id
_entity.type
_entity.pdbx_description
1 polymer ?
#
loop_
_entity_poly.entity_id
_entity_poly.type
_entity_poly.pdbx_seq_one_letter_code
_entity_poly.pdbx_strand_id
1 'polypeptide(L)'
;MGRNHQSFLNVMKILFVLCLLTSLSSCSLVIDTKLDKPNFTSFYVGEDDSLPSDEILPITQKKRSSIPSLLLFSRWEKTKLTDPDSFELRFALVDDKGSSYRFGTYNQMTMIKINRKDSKSTSYYSVALDLDFLLERTWMPMLEVESSKADLISSTIISGDIVPFVINSVLSFDINAEDNQELKDVMKIEEWESINVPFDLRENYKAMITLSNGKVVFFGNYESGDIAQVHSLDEGDDTVESYRISIEVANSVLTTLGEIRSSFFDGPSQRVLNATFSSAYVWLQPSDGMYPLWKFPLSQTQNDTLKPLMKIGQWWKIDGEIESSEPWYCLYSESRDSYCYILSEPLGFIEVTSLDDPTLKETYYVGNDIGYNSEFLTTLFSFWENPVIPAEVKAFNFTKTKIIYEAGEEGVISAGEFRVNASQMQKIKSLLRVDEWSLDKEIFAYGLGWSHTYEFKNVDGSVIRVYNFKNIRTVFNVKSVIPNVGENGIFFSGPMEIYTNLEKYMNTTFPKK
;
A
#
# COMPACT_ATOMS: atom_id res chain seq x y z
N MET A 1 -71.23 18.81 71.01
CA MET A 1 -70.01 18.51 70.23
C MET A 1 -70.27 18.01 68.79
N GLY A 2 -71.49 18.11 68.22
CA GLY A 2 -71.79 17.56 66.88
C GLY A 2 -71.65 18.51 65.68
N ARG A 3 -71.66 19.84 65.86
CA ARG A 3 -71.65 20.80 64.74
C ARG A 3 -70.28 20.99 64.07
N ASN A 4 -69.19 20.88 64.81
CA ASN A 4 -67.84 21.05 64.24
C ASN A 4 -67.39 19.84 63.42
N HIS A 5 -67.91 18.64 63.73
CA HIS A 5 -67.58 17.42 62.99
C HIS A 5 -68.25 17.41 61.60
N GLN A 6 -69.50 17.89 61.50
CA GLN A 6 -70.22 17.99 60.22
C GLN A 6 -69.55 18.99 59.26
N SER A 7 -69.08 20.13 59.78
CA SER A 7 -68.38 21.16 58.99
C SER A 7 -67.05 20.64 58.44
N PHE A 8 -66.26 19.95 59.29
CA PHE A 8 -65.00 19.34 58.87
C PHE A 8 -65.19 18.24 57.81
N LEU A 9 -66.22 17.39 57.97
CA LEU A 9 -66.58 16.37 56.98
C LEU A 9 -67.01 16.98 55.63
N ASN A 10 -67.71 18.11 55.63
CA ASN A 10 -68.11 18.78 54.39
C ASN A 10 -66.93 19.43 53.68
N VAL A 11 -66.00 20.06 54.42
CA VAL A 11 -64.77 20.62 53.85
C VAL A 11 -63.87 19.53 53.27
N MET A 12 -63.70 18.40 53.98
CA MET A 12 -62.98 17.23 53.48
C MET A 12 -63.62 16.65 52.22
N LYS A 13 -64.95 16.55 52.14
CA LYS A 13 -65.65 16.08 50.93
C LYS A 13 -65.44 17.03 49.75
N ILE A 14 -65.49 18.35 49.98
CA ILE A 14 -65.26 19.34 48.92
C ILE A 14 -63.81 19.27 48.42
N LEU A 15 -62.83 19.16 49.32
CA LEU A 15 -61.42 18.97 48.97
C LEU A 15 -61.18 17.64 48.26
N PHE A 16 -61.84 16.56 48.68
CA PHE A 16 -61.72 15.25 48.04
C PHE A 16 -62.33 15.27 46.62
N VAL A 17 -63.46 15.95 46.43
CA VAL A 17 -64.08 16.14 45.11
C VAL A 17 -63.23 17.05 44.22
N LEU A 18 -62.63 18.12 44.75
CA LEU A 18 -61.70 18.98 44.01
C LEU A 18 -60.39 18.24 43.64
N CYS A 19 -59.86 17.41 44.52
CA CYS A 19 -58.70 16.55 44.23
C CYS A 19 -59.05 15.46 43.21
N LEU A 20 -60.25 14.88 43.26
CA LEU A 20 -60.73 13.92 42.25
C LEU A 20 -60.96 14.60 40.90
N LEU A 21 -61.53 15.81 40.86
CA LEU A 21 -61.76 16.54 39.62
C LEU A 21 -60.46 17.02 38.98
N THR A 22 -59.44 17.38 39.77
CA THR A 22 -58.11 17.77 39.26
C THR A 22 -57.25 16.57 38.85
N SER A 23 -57.41 15.41 39.50
CA SER A 23 -56.76 14.16 39.06
C SER A 23 -57.47 13.51 37.87
N LEU A 24 -58.79 13.70 37.71
CA LEU A 24 -59.55 13.29 36.52
C LEU A 24 -59.31 14.22 35.32
N SER A 25 -59.07 15.52 35.52
CA SER A 25 -58.64 16.43 34.43
C SER A 25 -57.20 16.21 33.97
N SER A 26 -56.44 15.39 34.71
CA SER A 26 -55.06 14.99 34.36
C SER A 26 -54.99 13.63 33.66
N CYS A 27 -56.13 12.97 33.46
CA CYS A 27 -56.23 11.70 32.74
C CYS A 27 -57.05 11.90 31.45
N SER A 28 -56.35 11.75 30.32
CA SER A 28 -56.83 11.77 28.92
C SER A 28 -56.75 13.08 28.13
N LEU A 29 -55.55 13.69 28.07
CA LEU A 29 -55.02 13.99 26.73
C LEU A 29 -54.33 12.71 26.25
N VAL A 30 -55.08 11.82 25.59
CA VAL A 30 -54.47 10.85 24.68
C VAL A 30 -53.96 11.69 23.52
N ILE A 31 -52.71 12.16 23.61
CA ILE A 31 -52.06 12.79 22.46
C ILE A 31 -51.93 11.66 21.44
N ASP A 32 -52.71 11.73 20.37
CA ASP A 32 -52.70 10.81 19.24
C ASP A 32 -51.36 11.00 18.49
N THR A 33 -50.30 10.44 19.07
CA THR A 33 -48.88 10.84 18.92
C THR A 33 -48.10 10.06 17.89
N LYS A 34 -48.70 9.05 17.27
CA LYS A 34 -47.92 8.15 16.41
C LYS A 34 -48.16 8.48 14.95
N LEU A 35 -47.19 9.18 14.40
CA LEU A 35 -46.97 9.23 12.97
C LEU A 35 -46.74 7.78 12.49
N ASP A 36 -47.53 7.33 11.51
CA ASP A 36 -47.34 6.02 10.87
C ASP A 36 -45.89 5.92 10.35
N LYS A 37 -45.29 4.72 10.35
CA LYS A 37 -43.95 4.50 9.78
C LYS A 37 -44.06 4.09 8.31
N PRO A 38 -44.00 5.02 7.34
CA PRO A 38 -44.05 4.68 5.92
C PRO A 38 -42.74 4.06 5.44
N ASN A 39 -42.83 3.39 4.29
CA ASN A 39 -41.68 2.89 3.56
C ASN A 39 -41.34 3.88 2.44
N PHE A 40 -40.37 4.75 2.68
CA PHE A 40 -40.00 5.80 1.74
C PHE A 40 -39.26 5.24 0.53
N THR A 41 -39.61 5.71 -0.67
CA THR A 41 -39.04 5.25 -1.94
C THR A 41 -38.34 6.35 -2.71
N SER A 42 -38.66 7.62 -2.44
CA SER A 42 -38.10 8.77 -3.16
C SER A 42 -37.98 9.99 -2.25
N PHE A 43 -37.18 10.96 -2.66
CA PHE A 43 -36.80 12.16 -1.92
C PHE A 43 -36.72 13.38 -2.85
N TYR A 44 -36.91 14.57 -2.28
CA TYR A 44 -36.85 15.86 -2.98
C TYR A 44 -36.20 16.90 -2.06
N VAL A 45 -35.26 17.71 -2.57
CA VAL A 45 -34.79 18.95 -1.93
C VAL A 45 -35.32 20.12 -2.70
N GLY A 46 -35.90 21.08 -2.00
CA GLY A 46 -36.30 22.34 -2.61
C GLY A 46 -37.46 22.97 -1.86
N GLU A 47 -37.81 24.17 -2.32
CA GLU A 47 -38.81 25.03 -1.67
C GLU A 47 -40.19 24.88 -2.33
N ASP A 48 -40.30 24.20 -3.47
CA ASP A 48 -41.57 24.08 -4.21
C ASP A 48 -42.47 22.95 -3.66
N ASP A 49 -43.65 23.33 -3.17
CA ASP A 49 -44.66 22.40 -2.65
C ASP A 49 -45.29 21.51 -3.75
N SER A 50 -45.04 21.82 -5.03
CA SER A 50 -45.53 21.06 -6.20
C SER A 50 -44.80 19.72 -6.42
N LEU A 51 -43.56 19.60 -5.93
CA LEU A 51 -42.69 18.42 -6.11
C LEU A 51 -42.53 18.01 -7.60
N PRO A 52 -41.81 18.79 -8.42
CA PRO A 52 -41.61 18.48 -9.83
C PRO A 52 -40.98 17.08 -10.01
N SER A 53 -41.58 16.27 -10.87
CA SER A 53 -41.27 14.83 -10.97
C SER A 53 -39.85 14.50 -11.40
N ASP A 54 -39.20 15.42 -12.10
CA ASP A 54 -37.81 15.36 -12.57
C ASP A 54 -36.79 15.70 -11.49
N GLU A 55 -37.21 16.34 -10.39
CA GLU A 55 -36.36 16.65 -9.23
C GLU A 55 -36.53 15.62 -8.09
N ILE A 56 -37.39 14.61 -8.28
CA ILE A 56 -37.58 13.53 -7.30
C ILE A 56 -36.54 12.44 -7.52
N LEU A 57 -35.66 12.27 -6.54
CA LEU A 57 -34.58 11.28 -6.57
C LEU A 57 -34.99 9.98 -5.85
N PRO A 58 -34.64 8.80 -6.39
CA PRO A 58 -34.97 7.52 -5.77
C PRO A 58 -34.15 7.25 -4.49
N ILE A 59 -34.76 6.54 -3.53
CA ILE A 59 -34.12 6.04 -2.31
C ILE A 59 -33.88 4.53 -2.44
N THR A 60 -32.61 4.13 -2.29
CA THR A 60 -32.18 2.73 -2.36
C THR A 60 -32.76 1.87 -1.24
N GLN A 61 -32.96 0.58 -1.51
CA GLN A 61 -33.63 -0.36 -0.61
C GLN A 61 -32.96 -0.48 0.77
N LYS A 62 -31.63 -0.46 0.83
CA LYS A 62 -30.84 -0.50 2.08
C LYS A 62 -31.09 0.72 2.97
N LYS A 63 -31.39 1.89 2.37
CA LYS A 63 -31.62 3.16 3.09
C LYS A 63 -33.03 3.30 3.65
N ARG A 64 -34.03 2.70 3.00
CA ARG A 64 -35.45 2.78 3.42
C ARG A 64 -35.66 2.39 4.90
N SER A 65 -34.87 1.45 5.41
CA SER A 65 -34.95 0.97 6.79
C SER A 65 -34.37 1.94 7.83
N SER A 66 -33.44 2.81 7.44
CA SER A 66 -32.76 3.77 8.33
C SER A 66 -33.50 5.10 8.50
N ILE A 67 -34.32 5.47 7.51
CA ILE A 67 -35.05 6.75 7.48
C ILE A 67 -36.02 6.90 8.67
N PRO A 68 -36.81 5.87 9.05
CA PRO A 68 -37.70 5.98 10.20
C PRO A 68 -37.00 6.27 11.54
N SER A 69 -35.75 5.83 11.72
CA SER A 69 -34.98 6.16 12.92
C SER A 69 -34.50 7.62 12.93
N LEU A 70 -34.11 8.17 11.79
CA LEU A 70 -33.60 9.54 11.67
C LEU A 70 -34.68 10.59 11.91
N LEU A 71 -35.91 10.28 11.48
CA LEU A 71 -37.04 11.21 11.59
C LEU A 71 -37.72 11.21 12.96
N LEU A 72 -37.28 10.37 13.92
CA LEU A 72 -37.79 10.36 15.30
C LEU A 72 -39.34 10.32 15.38
N PHE A 73 -39.99 9.44 14.60
CA PHE A 73 -41.46 9.34 14.45
C PHE A 73 -42.27 9.35 15.76
N SER A 74 -41.68 8.96 16.89
CA SER A 74 -42.30 8.95 18.22
C SER A 74 -42.38 10.33 18.89
N ARG A 75 -41.73 11.36 18.36
CA ARG A 75 -41.68 12.72 18.93
C ARG A 75 -42.59 13.72 18.23
N TRP A 76 -43.29 13.29 17.19
CA TRP A 76 -44.15 14.16 16.38
C TRP A 76 -45.52 14.33 17.02
N GLU A 77 -45.94 15.57 17.20
CA GLU A 77 -47.23 15.90 17.79
C GLU A 77 -48.17 16.43 16.71
N LYS A 78 -49.37 15.86 16.62
CA LYS A 78 -50.38 16.29 15.65
C LYS A 78 -50.78 17.73 15.96
N THR A 79 -50.72 18.59 14.96
CA THR A 79 -51.00 20.01 15.09
C THR A 79 -51.98 20.49 14.02
N LYS A 80 -52.39 21.76 14.11
CA LYS A 80 -53.19 22.45 13.09
C LYS A 80 -52.47 23.73 12.70
N LEU A 81 -52.37 23.96 11.40
CA LEU A 81 -51.90 25.24 10.87
C LEU A 81 -53.04 26.25 10.85
N THR A 82 -52.77 27.46 11.34
CA THR A 82 -53.68 28.61 11.21
C THR A 82 -53.46 29.37 9.89
N ASP A 83 -52.25 29.29 9.31
CA ASP A 83 -51.91 29.86 8.01
C ASP A 83 -51.04 28.87 7.20
N PRO A 84 -51.65 28.00 6.37
CA PRO A 84 -50.92 27.00 5.59
C PRO A 84 -49.91 27.57 4.59
N ASP A 85 -50.07 28.82 4.16
CA ASP A 85 -49.24 29.44 3.12
C ASP A 85 -47.88 29.91 3.67
N SER A 86 -47.75 30.01 4.99
CA SER A 86 -46.49 30.34 5.68
C SER A 86 -45.62 29.12 6.03
N PHE A 87 -45.96 27.94 5.49
CA PHE A 87 -45.12 26.75 5.59
C PHE A 87 -44.00 26.82 4.54
N GLU A 88 -42.76 26.87 4.99
CA GLU A 88 -41.57 26.89 4.15
C GLU A 88 -41.02 25.47 4.00
N LEU A 89 -41.19 24.89 2.81
CA LEU A 89 -40.65 23.56 2.51
C LEU A 89 -39.12 23.61 2.46
N ARG A 90 -38.49 22.54 2.96
CA ARG A 90 -37.05 22.32 2.82
C ARG A 90 -36.74 21.04 2.04
N PHE A 91 -37.43 19.95 2.39
CA PHE A 91 -37.30 18.68 1.69
C PHE A 91 -38.60 17.86 1.79
N ALA A 92 -38.77 16.89 0.92
CA ALA A 92 -39.89 15.96 0.96
C ALA A 92 -39.46 14.51 0.74
N LEU A 93 -40.25 13.59 1.28
CA LEU A 93 -40.12 12.15 1.08
C LEU A 93 -41.42 11.57 0.53
N VAL A 94 -41.32 10.63 -0.40
CA VAL A 94 -42.47 9.96 -1.01
C VAL A 94 -42.45 8.48 -0.64
N ASP A 95 -43.57 7.96 -0.14
CA ASP A 95 -43.69 6.54 0.22
C ASP A 95 -44.05 5.64 -0.98
N ASP A 96 -43.99 4.33 -0.78
CA ASP A 96 -44.35 3.32 -1.78
C ASP A 96 -45.82 3.37 -2.23
N LYS A 97 -46.68 4.06 -1.47
CA LYS A 97 -48.08 4.33 -1.81
C LYS A 97 -48.28 5.67 -2.50
N GLY A 98 -47.22 6.45 -2.72
CA GLY A 98 -47.25 7.78 -3.32
C GLY A 98 -47.78 8.88 -2.40
N SER A 99 -47.80 8.67 -1.09
CA SER A 99 -48.06 9.73 -0.12
C SER A 99 -46.80 10.58 0.07
N SER A 100 -46.95 11.90 0.12
CA SER A 100 -45.84 12.84 0.30
C SER A 100 -45.76 13.34 1.73
N TYR A 101 -44.57 13.29 2.31
CA TYR A 101 -44.21 13.78 3.64
C TYR A 101 -43.28 14.97 3.45
N ARG A 102 -43.77 16.16 3.72
CA ARG A 102 -43.10 17.43 3.41
C ARG A 102 -42.59 18.05 4.69
N PHE A 103 -41.29 18.23 4.79
CA PHE A 103 -40.57 18.67 5.97
C PHE A 103 -40.15 20.13 5.77
N GLY A 104 -40.52 20.98 6.72
CA GLY A 104 -40.34 22.41 6.58
C GLY A 104 -40.52 23.16 7.89
N THR A 105 -40.50 24.48 7.81
CA THR A 105 -40.61 25.38 8.96
C THR A 105 -41.92 26.16 8.93
N TYR A 106 -42.51 26.36 10.12
CA TYR A 106 -43.65 27.26 10.34
C TYR A 106 -43.44 27.95 11.68
N ASN A 107 -43.38 29.28 11.70
CA ASN A 107 -43.10 30.06 12.93
C ASN A 107 -41.90 29.53 13.72
N GLN A 108 -40.78 29.23 13.04
CA GLN A 108 -39.54 28.68 13.63
C GLN A 108 -39.69 27.27 14.24
N MET A 109 -40.84 26.60 14.07
CA MET A 109 -41.03 25.21 14.46
C MET A 109 -40.93 24.29 13.24
N THR A 110 -40.26 23.16 13.44
CA THR A 110 -40.16 22.11 12.44
C THR A 110 -41.48 21.35 12.33
N MET A 111 -41.92 21.17 11.10
CA MET A 111 -43.24 20.67 10.75
C MET A 111 -43.18 19.61 9.66
N ILE A 112 -44.11 18.66 9.71
CA ILE A 112 -44.43 17.78 8.58
C ILE A 112 -45.85 18.08 8.10
N LYS A 113 -45.98 18.32 6.80
CA LYS A 113 -47.23 18.28 6.04
C LYS A 113 -47.34 16.93 5.32
N ILE A 114 -48.36 16.14 5.64
CA ILE A 114 -48.60 14.83 5.01
C ILE A 114 -49.81 14.92 4.10
N ASN A 115 -49.58 14.65 2.80
CA ASN A 115 -50.65 14.44 1.83
C ASN A 115 -50.69 12.97 1.45
N ARG A 116 -51.80 12.30 1.76
CA ARG A 116 -52.01 10.88 1.41
C ARG A 116 -52.61 10.79 0.01
N LYS A 117 -52.07 9.92 -0.85
CA LYS A 117 -52.54 9.77 -2.24
C LYS A 117 -54.05 9.52 -2.36
N ASP A 118 -54.57 8.66 -1.49
CA ASP A 118 -55.97 8.23 -1.52
C ASP A 118 -56.90 9.08 -0.62
N SER A 119 -56.40 10.17 -0.03
CA SER A 119 -57.20 11.02 0.84
C SER A 119 -57.01 12.51 0.54
N LYS A 120 -58.12 13.25 0.53
CA LYS A 120 -58.08 14.72 0.49
C LYS A 120 -57.69 15.35 1.83
N SER A 121 -57.47 14.54 2.87
CA SER A 121 -57.06 15.04 4.18
C SER A 121 -55.55 15.29 4.23
N THR A 122 -55.15 16.53 4.46
CA THR A 122 -53.79 16.87 4.87
C THR A 122 -53.68 16.81 6.39
N SER A 123 -52.65 16.14 6.88
CA SER A 123 -52.33 16.07 8.31
C SER A 123 -51.05 16.85 8.59
N TYR A 124 -51.01 17.54 9.72
CA TYR A 124 -49.86 18.33 10.15
C TYR A 124 -49.31 17.80 11.47
N TYR A 125 -47.99 17.77 11.58
CA TYR A 125 -47.27 17.37 12.78
C TYR A 125 -46.13 18.35 13.06
N SER A 126 -45.81 18.57 14.33
CA SER A 126 -44.70 19.43 14.75
C SER A 126 -43.75 18.71 15.70
N VAL A 127 -42.48 19.12 15.69
CA VAL A 127 -41.45 18.68 16.65
C VAL A 127 -40.39 19.77 16.83
N ALA A 128 -39.75 19.81 17.99
CA ALA A 128 -38.55 20.61 18.20
C ALA A 128 -37.32 19.88 17.64
N LEU A 129 -36.96 20.16 16.40
CA LEU A 129 -35.87 19.51 15.67
C LEU A 129 -35.23 20.52 14.71
N ASP A 130 -33.92 20.50 14.59
CA ASP A 130 -33.19 21.33 13.62
C ASP A 130 -33.20 20.61 12.26
N LEU A 131 -33.97 21.19 11.33
CA LEU A 131 -34.23 20.59 10.02
C LEU A 131 -33.07 20.82 9.06
N ASP A 132 -32.37 21.95 9.20
CA ASP A 132 -31.16 22.26 8.43
C ASP A 132 -30.02 21.33 8.86
N PHE A 133 -29.87 21.08 10.17
CA PHE A 133 -28.93 20.07 10.67
C PHE A 133 -29.21 18.68 10.07
N LEU A 134 -30.47 18.23 10.06
CA LEU A 134 -30.81 16.94 9.45
C LEU A 134 -30.51 16.91 7.95
N LEU A 135 -30.88 17.96 7.23
CA LEU A 135 -30.67 18.03 5.79
C LEU A 135 -29.18 18.04 5.46
N GLU A 136 -28.41 18.97 6.03
CA GLU A 136 -27.00 19.19 5.69
C GLU A 136 -26.05 18.14 6.28
N ARG A 137 -26.30 17.65 7.50
CA ARG A 137 -25.38 16.70 8.16
C ARG A 137 -25.73 15.24 7.95
N THR A 138 -26.96 14.95 7.51
CA THR A 138 -27.42 13.57 7.36
C THR A 138 -27.82 13.27 5.92
N TRP A 139 -28.74 14.04 5.34
CA TRP A 139 -29.33 13.68 4.04
C TRP A 139 -28.43 14.02 2.85
N MET A 140 -27.90 15.24 2.78
CA MET A 140 -27.04 15.70 1.68
C MET A 140 -25.80 14.81 1.51
N PRO A 141 -25.01 14.51 2.56
CA PRO A 141 -23.85 13.62 2.42
C PRO A 141 -24.26 12.21 1.97
N MET A 142 -25.42 11.73 2.42
CA MET A 142 -25.94 10.44 1.98
C MET A 142 -26.31 10.43 0.49
N LEU A 143 -26.73 11.54 -0.09
CA LEU A 143 -27.10 11.64 -1.51
C LEU A 143 -25.87 11.82 -2.38
N GLU A 144 -24.92 12.65 -1.95
CA GLU A 144 -23.63 12.81 -2.61
C GLU A 144 -22.95 11.45 -2.79
N VAL A 145 -22.88 10.64 -1.72
CA VAL A 145 -22.33 9.27 -1.79
C VAL A 145 -23.04 8.37 -2.82
N GLU A 146 -24.37 8.49 -3.00
CA GLU A 146 -25.08 7.67 -3.99
C GLU A 146 -24.91 8.19 -5.40
N SER A 147 -24.88 9.51 -5.58
CA SER A 147 -24.58 10.13 -6.86
C SER A 147 -23.20 9.67 -7.33
N SER A 148 -22.19 9.74 -6.46
CA SER A 148 -20.84 9.26 -6.75
C SER A 148 -20.82 7.79 -7.14
N LYS A 149 -21.54 6.91 -6.42
CA LYS A 149 -21.65 5.50 -6.79
C LYS A 149 -22.38 5.27 -8.11
N ALA A 150 -23.47 6.00 -8.37
CA ALA A 150 -24.20 5.89 -9.63
C ALA A 150 -23.33 6.30 -10.82
N ASP A 151 -22.48 7.31 -10.64
CA ASP A 151 -21.48 7.70 -11.63
C ASP A 151 -20.47 6.58 -11.87
N LEU A 152 -19.97 5.92 -10.82
CA LEU A 152 -19.07 4.77 -10.96
C LEU A 152 -19.74 3.59 -11.69
N ILE A 153 -20.98 3.27 -11.32
CA ILE A 153 -21.76 2.17 -11.92
C ILE A 153 -22.03 2.43 -13.41
N SER A 154 -22.32 3.67 -13.78
CA SER A 154 -22.64 4.03 -15.16
C SER A 154 -21.39 4.19 -16.05
N SER A 155 -20.22 4.45 -15.46
CA SER A 155 -18.97 4.63 -16.20
C SER A 155 -18.42 3.32 -16.78
N THR A 156 -17.72 3.39 -17.90
CA THR A 156 -17.07 2.20 -18.50
C THR A 156 -15.68 2.03 -17.91
N ILE A 157 -15.31 0.81 -17.52
CA ILE A 157 -13.95 0.48 -17.13
C ILE A 157 -13.13 0.32 -18.41
N ILE A 158 -12.08 1.13 -18.57
CA ILE A 158 -11.28 1.19 -19.81
C ILE A 158 -9.92 0.50 -19.69
N SER A 159 -9.36 0.45 -18.47
CA SER A 159 -8.10 -0.25 -18.23
C SER A 159 -8.00 -0.73 -16.79
N GLY A 160 -7.18 -1.76 -16.58
CA GLY A 160 -6.90 -2.35 -15.28
C GLY A 160 -5.40 -2.53 -15.04
N ASP A 161 -5.01 -2.62 -13.78
CA ASP A 161 -3.66 -2.95 -13.32
C ASP A 161 -3.74 -3.70 -11.98
N ILE A 162 -2.85 -4.66 -11.74
CA ILE A 162 -2.70 -5.39 -10.47
C ILE A 162 -1.38 -5.05 -9.75
N VAL A 163 -0.68 -3.99 -10.21
CA VAL A 163 0.55 -3.45 -9.61
C VAL A 163 0.57 -1.92 -9.74
N PRO A 164 -0.21 -1.20 -8.93
CA PRO A 164 -0.44 0.24 -9.12
C PRO A 164 0.77 1.16 -8.87
N PHE A 165 1.93 0.63 -8.44
CA PHE A 165 3.11 1.43 -8.07
C PHE A 165 4.12 1.66 -9.17
N VAL A 166 4.04 0.89 -10.26
CA VAL A 166 4.97 1.13 -11.36
C VAL A 166 4.45 2.38 -12.06
N ILE A 167 5.05 3.53 -11.73
CA ILE A 167 4.87 4.80 -12.43
C ILE A 167 5.44 4.60 -13.84
N ASN A 168 4.66 3.95 -14.69
CA ASN A 168 4.68 3.88 -16.15
C ASN A 168 3.83 2.68 -16.58
N SER A 169 2.95 2.91 -17.54
CA SER A 169 1.87 2.09 -18.10
C SER A 169 2.25 0.71 -18.70
N VAL A 170 3.33 0.06 -18.25
CA VAL A 170 3.81 -1.21 -18.83
C VAL A 170 3.02 -2.42 -18.34
N LEU A 171 2.32 -2.33 -17.22
CA LEU A 171 1.50 -3.42 -16.65
C LEU A 171 0.00 -3.18 -16.75
N SER A 172 -0.42 -1.98 -17.17
CA SER A 172 -1.83 -1.69 -17.45
C SER A 172 -2.28 -2.42 -18.71
N PHE A 173 -3.50 -2.96 -18.68
CA PHE A 173 -4.12 -3.64 -19.81
C PHE A 173 -5.48 -3.02 -20.11
N ASP A 174 -5.84 -3.00 -21.39
CA ASP A 174 -7.15 -2.52 -21.84
C ASP A 174 -8.25 -3.49 -21.42
N ILE A 175 -9.40 -2.96 -21.02
CA ILE A 175 -10.56 -3.76 -20.63
C ILE A 175 -11.59 -3.70 -21.76
N ASN A 176 -11.96 -4.88 -22.28
CA ASN A 176 -12.97 -4.98 -23.33
C ASN A 176 -14.40 -4.89 -22.74
N ALA A 177 -15.42 -4.92 -23.60
CA ALA A 177 -16.81 -4.76 -23.15
C ALA A 177 -17.33 -5.92 -22.28
N GLU A 178 -16.89 -7.15 -22.54
CA GLU A 178 -17.25 -8.35 -21.78
C GLU A 178 -16.59 -8.31 -20.40
N ASP A 179 -15.28 -8.07 -20.36
CA ASP A 179 -14.47 -7.92 -19.14
C ASP A 179 -14.99 -6.77 -18.26
N ASN A 180 -15.38 -5.64 -18.87
CA ASN A 180 -15.99 -4.52 -18.15
C ASN A 180 -17.30 -4.93 -17.45
N GLN A 181 -18.14 -5.73 -18.10
CA GLN A 181 -19.38 -6.18 -17.48
C GLN A 181 -19.10 -7.17 -16.34
N GLU A 182 -18.18 -8.10 -16.55
CA GLU A 182 -17.76 -9.07 -15.53
C GLU A 182 -17.20 -8.36 -14.29
N LEU A 183 -16.32 -7.37 -14.48
CA LEU A 183 -15.77 -6.56 -13.40
C LEU A 183 -16.85 -5.78 -12.64
N LYS A 184 -17.82 -5.19 -13.34
CA LYS A 184 -18.95 -4.50 -12.70
C LYS A 184 -19.78 -5.44 -11.84
N ASP A 185 -20.04 -6.65 -12.33
CA ASP A 185 -20.85 -7.65 -11.63
C ASP A 185 -20.17 -8.14 -10.34
N VAL A 186 -18.84 -8.25 -10.32
CA VAL A 186 -18.08 -8.64 -9.12
C VAL A 186 -17.80 -7.47 -8.17
N MET A 187 -17.66 -6.24 -8.68
CA MET A 187 -17.41 -5.05 -7.87
C MET A 187 -18.57 -4.74 -6.93
N LYS A 188 -19.83 -4.95 -7.35
CA LYS A 188 -21.03 -4.69 -6.53
C LYS A 188 -21.01 -3.34 -5.82
N ILE A 189 -20.75 -2.27 -6.58
CA ILE A 189 -20.53 -0.91 -6.08
C ILE A 189 -21.69 -0.41 -5.20
N GLU A 190 -22.90 -0.88 -5.47
CA GLU A 190 -24.09 -0.60 -4.67
C GLU A 190 -23.95 -1.05 -3.20
N GLU A 191 -23.20 -2.11 -2.93
CA GLU A 191 -23.02 -2.67 -1.59
C GLU A 191 -21.98 -1.92 -0.73
N TRP A 192 -21.11 -1.14 -1.37
CA TRP A 192 -19.97 -0.45 -0.75
C TRP A 192 -20.41 0.47 0.40
N GLU A 193 -19.60 0.61 1.44
CA GLU A 193 -19.90 1.49 2.58
C GLU A 193 -18.95 2.69 2.58
N SER A 194 -19.47 3.92 2.50
CA SER A 194 -18.61 5.12 2.55
C SER A 194 -17.95 5.22 3.93
N ILE A 195 -16.64 5.46 3.92
CA ILE A 195 -15.82 5.62 5.10
C ILE A 195 -14.93 6.86 4.95
N ASN A 196 -14.48 7.40 6.08
CA ASN A 196 -13.53 8.50 6.07
C ASN A 196 -12.13 7.96 6.41
N VAL A 197 -11.22 7.96 5.43
CA VAL A 197 -9.83 7.53 5.62
C VAL A 197 -8.95 8.77 5.68
N PRO A 198 -8.13 8.93 6.74
CA PRO A 198 -7.44 10.21 7.01
C PRO A 198 -6.27 10.53 6.06
N PHE A 199 -5.90 9.63 5.14
CA PHE A 199 -4.81 9.82 4.18
C PHE A 199 -4.92 8.84 2.99
N ASP A 200 -4.21 9.15 1.91
CA ASP A 200 -4.07 8.32 0.72
C ASP A 200 -3.26 7.06 1.04
N LEU A 201 -3.79 5.87 0.73
CA LEU A 201 -3.15 4.59 0.97
C LEU A 201 -2.42 4.05 -0.25
N ARG A 202 -1.86 4.91 -1.11
CA ARG A 202 -1.02 4.52 -2.26
C ARG A 202 -0.10 3.35 -1.93
N GLU A 203 0.52 3.36 -0.74
CA GLU A 203 1.42 2.32 -0.23
C GLU A 203 0.81 0.90 -0.01
N ASN A 204 -0.51 0.73 -0.06
CA ASN A 204 -1.19 -0.55 0.24
C ASN A 204 -2.13 -1.03 -0.87
N TYR A 205 -2.08 -0.44 -2.07
CA TYR A 205 -2.92 -0.86 -3.17
C TYR A 205 -2.40 -2.12 -3.86
N LYS A 206 -3.33 -3.01 -4.18
CA LYS A 206 -3.12 -4.28 -4.86
C LYS A 206 -3.60 -4.27 -6.30
N ALA A 207 -4.51 -3.35 -6.64
CA ALA A 207 -5.01 -3.20 -8.00
C ALA A 207 -5.55 -1.79 -8.23
N MET A 208 -5.73 -1.47 -9.50
CA MET A 208 -6.26 -0.21 -10.00
C MET A 208 -7.12 -0.49 -11.23
N ILE A 209 -8.19 0.28 -11.38
CA ILE A 209 -8.94 0.38 -12.64
C ILE A 209 -9.13 1.84 -13.01
N THR A 210 -9.12 2.12 -14.31
CA THR A 210 -9.41 3.45 -14.85
C THR A 210 -10.79 3.44 -15.50
N LEU A 211 -11.58 4.47 -15.22
CA LEU A 211 -12.91 4.67 -15.76
C LEU A 211 -12.91 5.71 -16.89
N SER A 212 -13.85 5.59 -17.82
CA SER A 212 -14.01 6.49 -18.97
C SER A 212 -14.34 7.94 -18.59
N ASN A 213 -14.79 8.19 -17.37
CA ASN A 213 -15.09 9.52 -16.84
C ASN A 213 -13.88 10.21 -16.16
N GLY A 214 -12.67 9.69 -16.36
CA GLY A 214 -11.45 10.26 -15.76
C GLY A 214 -11.24 9.92 -14.29
N LYS A 215 -12.04 9.01 -13.71
CA LYS A 215 -11.83 8.50 -12.36
C LYS A 215 -10.94 7.26 -12.36
N VAL A 216 -10.14 7.11 -11.31
CA VAL A 216 -9.34 5.91 -11.04
C VAL A 216 -9.80 5.31 -9.73
N VAL A 217 -10.02 3.99 -9.71
CA VAL A 217 -10.38 3.25 -8.50
C VAL A 217 -9.22 2.35 -8.11
N PHE A 218 -8.68 2.56 -6.92
CA PHE A 218 -7.65 1.72 -6.32
C PHE A 218 -8.28 0.76 -5.31
N PHE A 219 -7.83 -0.50 -5.34
CA PHE A 219 -8.24 -1.54 -4.40
C PHE A 219 -7.07 -1.90 -3.49
N GLY A 220 -7.30 -1.94 -2.19
CA GLY A 220 -6.25 -2.24 -1.22
C GLY A 220 -6.81 -2.61 0.15
N ASN A 221 -5.92 -2.60 1.14
CA ASN A 221 -6.26 -2.97 2.50
C ASN A 221 -5.95 -1.81 3.45
N TYR A 222 -6.83 -1.59 4.42
CA TYR A 222 -6.63 -0.66 5.53
C TYR A 222 -6.85 -1.38 6.86
N GLU A 223 -6.42 -0.79 7.98
CA GLU A 223 -6.52 -1.37 9.33
C GLU A 223 -7.92 -1.93 9.68
N SER A 224 -8.97 -1.39 9.07
CA SER A 224 -10.36 -1.78 9.30
C SER A 224 -10.96 -2.75 8.27
N GLY A 225 -10.18 -3.23 7.30
CA GLY A 225 -10.62 -4.16 6.24
C GLY A 225 -10.20 -3.73 4.82
N ASP A 226 -10.73 -4.42 3.82
CA ASP A 226 -10.49 -4.11 2.41
C ASP A 226 -11.23 -2.83 1.99
N ILE A 227 -10.61 -2.02 1.14
CA ILE A 227 -11.11 -0.73 0.72
C ILE A 227 -11.01 -0.51 -0.80
N ALA A 228 -11.88 0.36 -1.31
CA ALA A 228 -11.77 0.98 -2.62
C ALA A 228 -11.64 2.50 -2.46
N GLN A 229 -10.61 3.11 -3.04
CA GLN A 229 -10.42 4.56 -3.08
C GLN A 229 -10.59 5.09 -4.50
N VAL A 230 -11.39 6.14 -4.66
CA VAL A 230 -11.70 6.74 -5.95
C VAL A 230 -11.02 8.11 -6.03
N HIS A 231 -10.24 8.30 -7.08
CA HIS A 231 -9.51 9.54 -7.37
C HIS A 231 -10.01 10.14 -8.68
N SER A 232 -10.11 11.46 -8.74
CA SER A 232 -10.33 12.20 -9.99
C SER A 232 -8.99 12.56 -10.62
N LEU A 233 -8.82 12.37 -11.92
CA LEU A 233 -7.59 12.76 -12.63
C LEU A 233 -7.56 14.25 -13.01
N ASP A 234 -8.71 14.92 -13.02
CA ASP A 234 -8.87 16.24 -13.65
C ASP A 234 -8.71 17.44 -12.70
N GLU A 235 -8.69 17.24 -11.38
CA GLU A 235 -8.69 18.35 -10.42
C GLU A 235 -7.48 18.23 -9.50
N GLY A 236 -6.67 19.31 -9.43
CA GLY A 236 -5.51 19.42 -8.52
C GLY A 236 -5.87 19.43 -7.02
N ASP A 237 -7.11 19.09 -6.67
CA ASP A 237 -7.56 18.67 -5.35
C ASP A 237 -7.84 17.16 -5.44
N ASP A 238 -6.98 16.35 -4.80
CA ASP A 238 -7.18 14.91 -4.62
C ASP A 238 -8.40 14.68 -3.69
N THR A 239 -9.63 14.88 -4.18
CA THR A 239 -10.82 14.42 -3.45
C THR A 239 -10.84 12.90 -3.53
N VAL A 240 -10.39 12.26 -2.44
CA VAL A 240 -10.36 10.81 -2.30
C VAL A 240 -11.66 10.34 -1.66
N GLU A 241 -12.55 9.75 -2.45
CA GLU A 241 -13.72 9.06 -1.90
C GLU A 241 -13.30 7.65 -1.48
N SER A 242 -13.49 7.33 -0.19
CA SER A 242 -13.13 6.02 0.35
C SER A 242 -14.35 5.17 0.66
N TYR A 243 -14.27 3.90 0.28
CA TYR A 243 -15.30 2.92 0.51
C TYR A 243 -14.73 1.67 1.16
N ARG A 244 -15.39 1.17 2.20
CA ARG A 244 -15.19 -0.19 2.69
C ARG A 244 -15.92 -1.16 1.76
N ILE A 245 -15.22 -2.22 1.39
CA ILE A 245 -15.73 -3.32 0.58
C ILE A 245 -15.62 -4.62 1.37
N SER A 246 -16.42 -5.64 1.01
CA SER A 246 -16.28 -6.95 1.63
C SER A 246 -15.03 -7.66 1.11
N ILE A 247 -14.47 -8.57 1.91
CA ILE A 247 -13.32 -9.38 1.50
C ILE A 247 -13.64 -10.26 0.29
N GLU A 248 -14.89 -10.71 0.17
CA GLU A 248 -15.36 -11.48 -0.98
C GLU A 248 -15.35 -10.63 -2.26
N VAL A 249 -15.81 -9.37 -2.19
CA VAL A 249 -15.75 -8.42 -3.30
C VAL A 249 -14.30 -8.14 -3.68
N ALA A 250 -13.45 -7.82 -2.71
CA ALA A 250 -12.03 -7.53 -2.95
C ALA A 250 -11.31 -8.70 -3.64
N ASN A 251 -11.48 -9.93 -3.14
CA ASN A 251 -10.89 -11.12 -3.73
C ASN A 251 -11.43 -11.41 -5.13
N SER A 252 -12.74 -11.20 -5.35
CA SER A 252 -13.35 -11.43 -6.67
C SER A 252 -12.83 -10.43 -7.70
N VAL A 253 -12.70 -9.15 -7.34
CA VAL A 253 -12.09 -8.13 -8.21
C VAL A 253 -10.65 -8.49 -8.56
N LEU A 254 -9.82 -8.82 -7.56
CA LEU A 254 -8.42 -9.19 -7.80
C LEU A 254 -8.28 -10.45 -8.66
N THR A 255 -9.16 -11.44 -8.45
CA THR A 255 -9.17 -12.67 -9.24
C THR A 255 -9.56 -12.37 -10.69
N THR A 256 -10.66 -11.65 -10.90
CA THR A 256 -11.17 -11.28 -12.23
C THR A 256 -10.14 -10.44 -13.00
N LEU A 257 -9.56 -9.43 -12.36
CA LEU A 257 -8.47 -8.65 -12.97
C LEU A 257 -7.26 -9.53 -13.30
N GLY A 258 -6.91 -10.48 -12.43
CA GLY A 258 -5.82 -11.43 -12.70
C GLY A 258 -6.10 -12.35 -13.88
N GLU A 259 -7.33 -12.82 -14.03
CA GLU A 259 -7.79 -13.66 -15.15
C GLU A 259 -7.80 -12.88 -16.46
N ILE A 260 -8.42 -11.70 -16.49
CA ILE A 260 -8.41 -10.80 -17.66
C ILE A 260 -6.97 -10.54 -18.07
N ARG A 261 -6.13 -10.12 -17.11
CA ARG A 261 -4.72 -9.82 -17.33
C ARG A 261 -3.95 -11.00 -17.91
N SER A 262 -4.25 -12.23 -17.49
CA SER A 262 -3.56 -13.43 -17.99
C SER A 262 -3.77 -13.68 -19.49
N SER A 263 -4.79 -13.05 -20.09
CA SER A 263 -5.00 -13.04 -21.54
C SER A 263 -4.15 -12.01 -22.29
N PHE A 264 -3.64 -10.98 -21.58
CA PHE A 264 -2.83 -9.90 -22.15
C PHE A 264 -1.33 -10.11 -22.00
N PHE A 265 -0.90 -10.72 -20.89
CA PHE A 265 0.51 -10.93 -20.62
C PHE A 265 0.84 -12.41 -20.61
N ASP A 266 1.83 -12.77 -21.44
CA ASP A 266 2.40 -14.11 -21.42
C ASP A 266 3.07 -14.41 -20.08
N GLY A 267 3.00 -15.67 -19.67
CA GLY A 267 3.83 -16.20 -18.60
C GLY A 267 5.30 -16.33 -19.00
N PRO A 268 6.14 -16.91 -18.13
CA PRO A 268 7.53 -17.18 -18.44
C PRO A 268 7.63 -18.15 -19.61
N SER A 269 8.57 -17.89 -20.53
CA SER A 269 8.81 -18.78 -21.66
C SER A 269 9.26 -20.18 -21.17
N GLN A 270 9.02 -21.22 -21.99
CA GLN A 270 9.47 -22.58 -21.65
C GLN A 270 10.99 -22.66 -21.42
N ARG A 271 11.76 -21.77 -22.05
CA ARG A 271 13.20 -21.63 -21.80
C ARG A 271 13.47 -21.23 -20.36
N VAL A 272 12.76 -20.23 -19.84
CA VAL A 272 12.88 -19.75 -18.45
C VAL A 272 12.40 -20.80 -17.46
N LEU A 273 11.27 -21.44 -17.71
CA LEU A 273 10.73 -22.50 -16.84
C LEU A 273 11.68 -23.70 -16.72
N ASN A 274 12.31 -24.08 -17.83
CA ASN A 274 13.22 -25.23 -17.90
C ASN A 274 14.68 -24.89 -17.60
N ALA A 275 15.00 -23.64 -17.26
CA ALA A 275 16.35 -23.18 -17.00
C ALA A 275 17.02 -23.96 -15.86
N THR A 276 18.24 -24.46 -16.04
CA THR A 276 19.00 -25.09 -14.93
C THR A 276 20.20 -24.23 -14.61
N PHE A 277 20.07 -23.38 -13.61
CA PHE A 277 21.17 -22.62 -13.02
C PHE A 277 22.30 -23.55 -12.55
N SER A 278 23.45 -23.42 -13.20
CA SER A 278 24.71 -24.08 -12.83
C SER A 278 25.60 -23.17 -12.01
N SER A 279 25.37 -21.85 -12.04
CA SER A 279 26.09 -20.93 -11.16
C SER A 279 25.36 -19.61 -10.87
N ALA A 280 25.81 -18.93 -9.82
CA ALA A 280 25.37 -17.59 -9.45
C ALA A 280 26.54 -16.60 -9.45
N TYR A 281 26.27 -15.36 -9.84
CA TYR A 281 27.14 -14.19 -9.72
C TYR A 281 26.40 -13.12 -8.93
N VAL A 282 27.10 -12.47 -8.01
CA VAL A 282 26.58 -11.28 -7.32
C VAL A 282 27.45 -10.11 -7.70
N TRP A 283 26.81 -8.98 -8.02
CA TRP A 283 27.47 -7.72 -8.28
C TRP A 283 27.31 -6.84 -7.05
N LEU A 284 28.41 -6.24 -6.58
CA LEU A 284 28.34 -5.15 -5.60
C LEU A 284 28.47 -3.83 -6.34
N GLN A 285 27.71 -2.81 -5.95
CA GLN A 285 27.86 -1.43 -6.45
C GLN A 285 28.53 -0.48 -5.43
N PRO A 286 29.84 -0.55 -5.14
CA PRO A 286 30.46 0.50 -4.34
C PRO A 286 30.44 1.86 -5.03
N SER A 287 30.73 2.91 -4.26
CA SER A 287 30.74 4.31 -4.72
C SER A 287 31.67 4.57 -5.93
N ASP A 288 32.55 3.63 -6.24
CA ASP A 288 33.55 3.66 -7.31
C ASP A 288 33.26 2.67 -8.47
N GLY A 289 32.11 1.98 -8.48
CA GLY A 289 31.61 1.21 -9.63
C GLY A 289 31.07 -0.19 -9.30
N MET A 290 30.62 -0.92 -10.32
CA MET A 290 30.08 -2.28 -10.22
C MET A 290 31.16 -3.36 -10.20
N TYR A 291 31.04 -4.31 -9.28
CA TYR A 291 32.02 -5.38 -9.03
C TYR A 291 31.43 -6.77 -9.21
N PRO A 292 31.80 -7.51 -10.26
CA PRO A 292 31.47 -8.93 -10.36
C PRO A 292 32.34 -9.66 -9.33
N LEU A 293 31.70 -10.28 -8.34
CA LEU A 293 32.44 -10.79 -7.20
C LEU A 293 32.88 -12.24 -7.37
N TRP A 294 31.99 -13.16 -7.70
CA TRP A 294 32.31 -14.60 -7.73
C TRP A 294 31.36 -15.37 -8.66
N LYS A 295 31.85 -16.43 -9.32
CA LYS A 295 31.02 -17.49 -9.91
C LYS A 295 30.89 -18.62 -8.90
N PHE A 296 29.69 -18.85 -8.37
CA PHE A 296 29.44 -19.97 -7.46
C PHE A 296 28.77 -21.11 -8.21
N PRO A 297 29.34 -22.32 -8.27
CA PRO A 297 28.63 -23.47 -8.82
C PRO A 297 27.42 -23.78 -7.92
N LEU A 298 26.28 -24.03 -8.53
CA LEU A 298 25.06 -24.47 -7.84
C LEU A 298 24.89 -25.97 -8.05
N SER A 299 24.66 -26.70 -6.96
CA SER A 299 24.24 -28.10 -7.03
C SER A 299 22.77 -28.19 -7.48
N GLN A 300 22.35 -29.37 -7.96
CA GLN A 300 20.96 -29.60 -8.34
C GLN A 300 19.98 -29.30 -7.19
N THR A 301 20.30 -29.72 -5.97
CA THR A 301 19.44 -29.46 -4.79
C THR A 301 19.32 -27.96 -4.48
N GLN A 302 20.38 -27.18 -4.69
CA GLN A 302 20.34 -25.73 -4.53
C GLN A 302 19.46 -25.09 -5.61
N ASN A 303 19.59 -25.54 -6.85
CA ASN A 303 18.73 -25.11 -7.95
C ASN A 303 17.24 -25.40 -7.69
N ASP A 304 16.93 -26.62 -7.26
CA ASP A 304 15.57 -27.06 -6.91
C ASP A 304 14.98 -26.23 -5.74
N THR A 305 15.84 -25.63 -4.91
CA THR A 305 15.43 -24.72 -3.82
C THR A 305 15.24 -23.27 -4.32
N LEU A 306 16.08 -22.79 -5.23
CA LEU A 306 16.02 -21.41 -5.73
C LEU A 306 14.80 -21.14 -6.61
N LYS A 307 14.41 -22.08 -7.49
CA LYS A 307 13.29 -21.86 -8.42
C LYS A 307 11.95 -21.59 -7.72
N PRO A 308 11.53 -22.35 -6.70
CA PRO A 308 10.30 -22.05 -5.96
C PRO A 308 10.38 -20.73 -5.19
N LEU A 309 11.54 -20.40 -4.60
CA LEU A 309 11.74 -19.14 -3.86
C LEU A 309 11.59 -17.92 -4.76
N MET A 310 12.07 -18.01 -6.00
CA MET A 310 11.90 -16.98 -7.01
C MET A 310 10.49 -16.97 -7.62
N LYS A 311 9.65 -17.96 -7.32
CA LYS A 311 8.30 -18.10 -7.88
C LYS A 311 8.26 -17.96 -9.40
N ILE A 312 9.22 -18.57 -10.12
CA ILE A 312 9.41 -18.38 -11.57
C ILE A 312 8.10 -18.54 -12.35
N GLY A 313 7.29 -19.54 -12.03
CA GLY A 313 6.01 -19.78 -12.69
C GLY A 313 4.96 -18.66 -12.53
N GLN A 314 5.23 -17.66 -11.68
CA GLN A 314 4.36 -16.51 -11.44
C GLN A 314 4.89 -15.23 -12.08
N TRP A 315 6.01 -15.27 -12.81
CA TRP A 315 6.54 -14.08 -13.49
C TRP A 315 5.68 -13.71 -14.69
N TRP A 316 5.70 -12.43 -15.05
CA TRP A 316 4.89 -11.88 -16.12
C TRP A 316 5.78 -11.26 -17.18
N LYS A 317 5.68 -11.73 -18.42
CA LYS A 317 6.49 -11.22 -19.51
C LYS A 317 6.04 -9.80 -19.88
N ILE A 318 7.01 -8.93 -20.13
CA ILE A 318 6.82 -7.54 -20.54
C ILE A 318 7.36 -7.39 -21.96
N ASP A 319 6.52 -6.94 -22.89
CA ASP A 319 6.88 -6.76 -24.30
C ASP A 319 7.45 -5.35 -24.60
N GLY A 320 8.00 -4.68 -23.58
CA GLY A 320 8.60 -3.35 -23.67
C GLY A 320 10.02 -3.30 -23.10
N GLU A 321 10.83 -2.36 -23.59
CA GLU A 321 12.11 -2.03 -22.97
C GLU A 321 11.85 -1.27 -21.67
N ILE A 322 12.32 -1.83 -20.56
CA ILE A 322 12.40 -1.12 -19.28
C ILE A 322 13.81 -0.56 -19.23
N GLU A 323 13.94 0.76 -18.98
CA GLU A 323 15.22 1.36 -18.64
C GLU A 323 15.67 0.77 -17.30
N SER A 324 16.46 -0.29 -17.38
CA SER A 324 17.01 -0.94 -16.21
C SER A 324 18.39 -0.37 -15.90
N SER A 325 18.63 -0.12 -14.61
CA SER A 325 19.96 0.23 -14.09
C SER A 325 20.85 -1.02 -14.04
N GLU A 326 22.08 -0.87 -13.55
CA GLU A 326 23.08 -1.95 -13.60
C GLU A 326 22.65 -3.17 -12.73
N PRO A 327 22.98 -4.41 -13.14
CA PRO A 327 22.49 -5.64 -12.52
C PRO A 327 23.05 -5.91 -11.12
N TRP A 328 22.20 -6.25 -10.14
CA TRP A 328 22.64 -6.55 -8.76
C TRP A 328 23.12 -8.00 -8.60
N TYR A 329 22.57 -8.95 -9.37
CA TYR A 329 23.04 -10.34 -9.40
C TYR A 329 22.70 -11.02 -10.74
N CYS A 330 23.27 -12.19 -11.01
CA CYS A 330 23.08 -12.94 -12.25
C CYS A 330 23.10 -14.44 -11.94
N LEU A 331 22.14 -15.22 -12.44
CA LEU A 331 22.22 -16.68 -12.43
C LEU A 331 22.57 -17.17 -13.83
N TYR A 332 23.47 -18.14 -13.93
CA TYR A 332 23.98 -18.67 -15.18
C TYR A 332 23.52 -20.12 -15.35
N SER A 333 23.00 -20.45 -16.54
CA SER A 333 22.66 -21.84 -16.92
C SER A 333 23.78 -22.46 -17.76
N GLU A 334 24.07 -23.76 -17.55
CA GLU A 334 24.98 -24.53 -18.41
C GLU A 334 24.52 -24.56 -19.89
N SER A 335 23.20 -24.46 -20.10
CA SER A 335 22.59 -24.31 -21.42
C SER A 335 22.66 -22.87 -21.94
N ARG A 336 23.86 -22.27 -22.03
CA ARG A 336 24.22 -21.02 -22.76
C ARG A 336 23.35 -19.75 -22.68
N ASP A 337 22.29 -19.73 -21.89
CA ASP A 337 21.41 -18.59 -21.69
C ASP A 337 21.65 -18.00 -20.30
N SER A 338 22.06 -16.72 -20.24
CA SER A 338 22.29 -16.00 -18.99
C SER A 338 21.00 -15.41 -18.44
N TYR A 339 20.87 -15.38 -17.12
CA TYR A 339 19.76 -14.75 -16.43
C TYR A 339 20.30 -13.56 -15.62
N CYS A 340 19.82 -12.37 -15.94
CA CYS A 340 20.23 -11.11 -15.32
C CYS A 340 19.18 -10.70 -14.29
N TYR A 341 19.59 -10.46 -13.05
CA TYR A 341 18.71 -9.96 -12.01
C TYR A 341 19.07 -8.52 -11.72
N ILE A 342 18.18 -7.64 -12.14
CA ILE A 342 18.35 -6.21 -12.02
C ILE A 342 17.28 -5.71 -11.06
N LEU A 343 17.65 -5.37 -9.84
CA LEU A 343 16.86 -4.44 -9.05
C LEU A 343 17.30 -3.04 -9.45
N SER A 344 16.67 -2.51 -10.48
CA SER A 344 16.71 -1.09 -10.78
C SER A 344 15.37 -0.49 -10.45
N GLU A 345 15.34 0.80 -10.17
CA GLU A 345 14.08 1.53 -10.20
C GLU A 345 13.48 1.44 -11.63
N PRO A 346 12.17 1.19 -11.78
CA PRO A 346 11.22 0.80 -10.72
C PRO A 346 11.40 -0.66 -10.29
N LEU A 347 11.36 -0.92 -8.97
CA LEU A 347 11.56 -2.24 -8.36
C LEU A 347 10.66 -3.34 -8.97
N GLY A 348 11.14 -4.58 -9.02
CA GLY A 348 10.31 -5.75 -9.31
C GLY A 348 10.43 -6.37 -10.71
N PHE A 349 11.51 -6.13 -11.46
CA PHE A 349 11.73 -6.70 -12.80
C PHE A 349 12.97 -7.62 -12.88
N ILE A 350 12.98 -8.53 -13.87
CA ILE A 350 14.07 -9.46 -14.19
C ILE A 350 14.27 -9.49 -15.71
N GLU A 351 15.52 -9.52 -16.16
CA GLU A 351 15.88 -9.62 -17.57
C GLU A 351 16.58 -10.94 -17.88
N VAL A 352 16.14 -11.65 -18.90
CA VAL A 352 16.73 -12.92 -19.35
C VAL A 352 17.36 -12.69 -20.72
N THR A 353 18.68 -12.86 -20.82
CA THR A 353 19.44 -12.55 -22.04
C THR A 353 20.34 -13.71 -22.44
N SER A 354 20.27 -14.15 -23.70
CA SER A 354 21.22 -15.17 -24.17
C SER A 354 22.65 -14.62 -24.26
N LEU A 355 23.65 -15.39 -23.86
CA LEU A 355 25.06 -14.96 -24.00
C LEU A 355 25.58 -15.09 -25.41
N ASP A 356 25.07 -16.08 -26.15
CA ASP A 356 25.46 -16.32 -27.54
C ASP A 356 24.78 -15.31 -28.48
N ASP A 357 23.65 -14.72 -28.06
CA ASP A 357 22.93 -13.68 -28.80
C ASP A 357 22.28 -12.66 -27.84
N PRO A 358 22.97 -11.55 -27.54
CA PRO A 358 22.44 -10.49 -26.69
C PRO A 358 21.17 -9.82 -27.21
N THR A 359 20.79 -10.04 -28.48
CA THR A 359 19.53 -9.52 -29.03
C THR A 359 18.32 -10.33 -28.55
N LEU A 360 18.54 -11.55 -28.05
CA LEU A 360 17.50 -12.39 -27.44
C LEU A 360 17.32 -12.03 -25.95
N LYS A 361 16.70 -10.88 -25.71
CA LYS A 361 16.34 -10.35 -24.39
C LYS A 361 14.84 -10.53 -24.13
N GLU A 362 14.49 -11.10 -22.98
CA GLU A 362 13.12 -11.19 -22.45
C GLU A 362 13.07 -10.47 -21.10
N THR A 363 12.08 -9.61 -20.90
CA THR A 363 11.90 -8.88 -19.63
C THR A 363 10.67 -9.41 -18.90
N TYR A 364 10.76 -9.53 -17.58
CA TYR A 364 9.71 -10.07 -16.73
C TYR A 364 9.47 -9.17 -15.53
N TYR A 365 8.21 -8.91 -15.17
CA TYR A 365 7.84 -8.44 -13.86
C TYR A 365 7.64 -9.62 -12.90
N VAL A 366 8.18 -9.51 -11.69
CA VAL A 366 8.25 -10.61 -10.71
C VAL A 366 7.62 -10.27 -9.36
N GLY A 367 7.03 -9.10 -9.21
CA GLY A 367 6.41 -8.66 -7.97
C GLY A 367 7.31 -7.81 -7.09
N ASN A 368 6.71 -6.81 -6.42
CA ASN A 368 7.36 -6.00 -5.40
C ASN A 368 7.83 -6.83 -4.19
N ASP A 369 7.15 -7.94 -3.89
CA ASP A 369 7.51 -8.86 -2.80
C ASP A 369 8.85 -9.59 -3.04
N ILE A 370 9.22 -9.83 -4.31
CA ILE A 370 10.47 -10.51 -4.65
C ILE A 370 11.66 -9.54 -4.58
N GLY A 371 11.43 -8.25 -4.89
CA GLY A 371 12.45 -7.20 -4.76
C GLY A 371 12.89 -6.95 -3.32
N TYR A 372 12.05 -7.28 -2.35
CA TYR A 372 12.36 -7.26 -0.92
C TYR A 372 12.61 -8.63 -0.32
N ASN A 373 12.66 -9.71 -1.12
CA ASN A 373 12.82 -11.04 -0.57
C ASN A 373 14.27 -11.27 -0.15
N SER A 374 14.61 -10.63 0.97
CA SER A 374 15.75 -10.90 1.82
C SER A 374 15.91 -12.40 2.05
N GLU A 375 14.84 -13.20 2.01
CA GLU A 375 14.90 -14.66 2.12
C GLU A 375 15.56 -15.31 0.90
N PHE A 376 15.26 -14.88 -0.33
CA PHE A 376 15.93 -15.39 -1.55
C PHE A 376 17.41 -15.03 -1.53
N LEU A 377 17.73 -13.76 -1.26
CA LEU A 377 19.11 -13.30 -1.14
C LEU A 377 19.83 -14.03 -0.02
N THR A 378 19.24 -14.13 1.18
CA THR A 378 19.78 -14.86 2.35
C THR A 378 20.00 -16.33 2.04
N THR A 379 19.09 -16.96 1.30
CA THR A 379 19.22 -18.36 0.85
C THR A 379 20.36 -18.53 -0.15
N LEU A 380 20.52 -17.60 -1.09
CA LEU A 380 21.66 -17.60 -1.98
C LEU A 380 22.98 -17.47 -1.19
N PHE A 381 23.04 -16.59 -0.19
CA PHE A 381 24.21 -16.44 0.71
C PHE A 381 24.46 -17.67 1.59
N SER A 382 23.40 -18.37 2.04
CA SER A 382 23.56 -19.56 2.87
C SER A 382 24.16 -20.73 2.09
N PHE A 383 23.96 -20.78 0.77
CA PHE A 383 24.65 -21.73 -0.11
C PHE A 383 26.14 -21.44 -0.29
N TRP A 384 26.64 -20.28 0.13
CA TRP A 384 28.05 -19.91 0.09
C TRP A 384 28.82 -20.44 1.32
N GLU A 385 28.60 -21.70 1.66
CA GLU A 385 29.38 -22.36 2.71
C GLU A 385 30.77 -22.72 2.19
N ASN A 386 31.78 -22.06 2.75
CA ASN A 386 33.21 -22.39 2.66
C ASN A 386 33.89 -22.26 1.30
N PRO A 387 33.93 -21.06 0.68
CA PRO A 387 34.94 -20.84 -0.35
C PRO A 387 36.34 -20.93 0.28
N VAL A 388 37.17 -21.81 -0.26
CA VAL A 388 38.57 -21.94 0.14
C VAL A 388 39.31 -20.66 -0.28
N ILE A 389 39.98 -19.98 0.65
CA ILE A 389 40.89 -18.87 0.33
C ILE A 389 41.82 -19.34 -0.78
N PRO A 390 41.86 -18.68 -1.96
CA PRO A 390 42.69 -19.12 -3.06
C PRO A 390 44.15 -19.26 -2.61
N ALA A 391 44.82 -20.33 -3.06
CA ALA A 391 46.18 -20.64 -2.62
C ALA A 391 47.16 -19.48 -2.92
N GLU A 392 46.85 -18.69 -3.95
CA GLU A 392 47.58 -17.51 -4.39
C GLU A 392 47.52 -16.37 -3.37
N VAL A 393 46.40 -16.23 -2.65
CA VAL A 393 46.29 -15.27 -1.53
C VAL A 393 47.19 -15.70 -0.37
N LYS A 394 47.29 -17.01 -0.11
CA LYS A 394 48.22 -17.55 0.89
C LYS A 394 49.69 -17.40 0.46
N ALA A 395 49.97 -17.45 -0.84
CA ALA A 395 51.30 -17.28 -1.42
C ALA A 395 51.70 -15.80 -1.65
N PHE A 396 50.81 -14.84 -1.39
CA PHE A 396 50.96 -13.41 -1.66
C PHE A 396 52.31 -12.84 -1.18
N ASN A 397 53.08 -12.16 -2.05
CA ASN A 397 54.44 -11.70 -1.77
C ASN A 397 54.78 -10.31 -2.32
N PHE A 398 54.54 -9.26 -1.52
CA PHE A 398 54.63 -7.87 -1.95
C PHE A 398 55.97 -7.20 -1.62
N THR A 399 56.34 -6.20 -2.42
CA THR A 399 57.57 -5.38 -2.22
C THR A 399 57.27 -3.92 -1.91
N LYS A 400 56.01 -3.50 -2.06
CA LYS A 400 55.53 -2.15 -1.79
C LYS A 400 54.23 -2.19 -1.00
N THR A 401 54.06 -1.21 -0.13
CA THR A 401 52.82 -0.94 0.58
C THR A 401 52.44 0.52 0.41
N LYS A 402 51.15 0.80 0.28
CA LYS A 402 50.58 2.13 0.30
C LYS A 402 49.76 2.26 1.57
N ILE A 403 49.97 3.35 2.30
CA ILE A 403 49.23 3.70 3.51
C ILE A 403 48.37 4.90 3.16
N ILE A 404 47.07 4.76 3.38
CA ILE A 404 46.11 5.83 3.26
C ILE A 404 45.89 6.39 4.66
N TYR A 405 46.25 7.66 4.85
CA TYR A 405 46.03 8.38 6.08
C TYR A 405 44.74 9.19 5.94
N GLU A 406 43.68 8.75 6.61
CA GLU A 406 42.45 9.53 6.73
C GLU A 406 42.69 10.73 7.67
N ALA A 407 42.29 11.92 7.24
CA ALA A 407 42.42 13.15 8.02
C ALA A 407 41.03 13.67 8.40
N GLY A 408 40.47 13.18 9.51
CA GLY A 408 39.28 13.76 10.15
C GLY A 408 38.03 13.92 9.25
N GLU A 409 37.04 14.66 9.77
CA GLU A 409 35.69 14.82 9.17
C GLU A 409 35.65 15.59 7.84
N GLU A 410 36.77 16.14 7.36
CA GLU A 410 36.83 16.93 6.11
C GLU A 410 37.85 16.35 5.12
N GLY A 411 37.63 15.11 4.67
CA GLY A 411 37.90 14.65 3.30
C GLY A 411 39.30 14.74 2.69
N VAL A 412 40.36 15.15 3.38
CA VAL A 412 41.71 15.20 2.78
C VAL A 412 42.43 13.86 3.00
N ILE A 413 42.36 13.00 1.98
CA ILE A 413 43.08 11.73 1.93
C ILE A 413 44.51 11.98 1.47
N SER A 414 45.50 11.77 2.34
CA SER A 414 46.91 11.72 1.94
C SER A 414 47.35 10.26 1.87
N ALA A 415 48.03 9.86 0.79
CA ALA A 415 48.56 8.52 0.63
C ALA A 415 50.08 8.52 0.50
N GLY A 416 50.74 7.62 1.23
CA GLY A 416 52.19 7.40 1.15
C GLY A 416 52.51 6.01 0.62
N GLU A 417 53.38 5.91 -0.39
CA GLU A 417 53.93 4.63 -0.85
C GLU A 417 55.31 4.36 -0.24
N PHE A 418 55.49 3.16 0.31
CA PHE A 418 56.71 2.74 0.99
C PHE A 418 57.25 1.45 0.37
N ARG A 419 58.58 1.40 0.18
CA ARG A 419 59.28 0.16 -0.14
C ARG A 419 59.45 -0.67 1.13
N VAL A 420 59.25 -1.97 1.00
CA VAL A 420 59.27 -2.92 2.12
C VAL A 420 60.44 -3.87 1.93
N ASN A 421 61.27 -4.04 2.96
CA ASN A 421 62.35 -5.03 2.96
C ASN A 421 61.84 -6.43 3.38
N ALA A 422 62.67 -7.45 3.23
CA ALA A 422 62.28 -8.84 3.50
C ALA A 422 61.76 -9.07 4.93
N SER A 423 62.37 -8.43 5.94
CA SER A 423 61.95 -8.56 7.34
C SER A 423 60.59 -7.89 7.59
N GLN A 424 60.39 -6.68 7.06
CA GLN A 424 59.13 -5.95 7.17
C GLN A 424 57.99 -6.69 6.45
N MET A 425 58.26 -7.25 5.27
CA MET A 425 57.32 -8.06 4.52
C MET A 425 56.88 -9.29 5.30
N GLN A 426 57.83 -10.06 5.86
CA GLN A 426 57.50 -11.23 6.69
C GLN A 426 56.69 -10.84 7.92
N LYS A 427 57.02 -9.70 8.55
CA LYS A 427 56.27 -9.21 9.70
C LYS A 427 54.83 -8.86 9.31
N ILE A 428 54.61 -8.10 8.25
CA ILE A 428 53.25 -7.75 7.77
C ILE A 428 52.47 -9.02 7.39
N LYS A 429 53.06 -9.98 6.68
CA LYS A 429 52.39 -11.26 6.36
C LYS A 429 51.93 -11.99 7.62
N SER A 430 52.79 -12.05 8.65
CA SER A 430 52.42 -12.67 9.92
C SER A 430 51.27 -11.94 10.64
N LEU A 431 51.19 -10.61 10.49
CA LEU A 431 50.14 -9.79 11.09
C LEU A 431 48.80 -9.93 10.36
N LEU A 432 48.82 -10.14 9.04
CA LEU A 432 47.61 -10.34 8.24
C LEU A 432 46.82 -11.59 8.66
N ARG A 433 47.46 -12.61 9.26
CA ARG A 433 46.81 -13.84 9.76
C ARG A 433 45.81 -14.44 8.75
N VAL A 434 46.26 -14.64 7.51
CA VAL A 434 45.42 -15.07 6.37
C VAL A 434 44.61 -16.34 6.66
N ASP A 435 45.11 -17.25 7.48
CA ASP A 435 44.39 -18.48 7.84
C ASP A 435 43.14 -18.24 8.71
N GLU A 436 42.97 -17.05 9.26
CA GLU A 436 41.79 -16.65 10.04
C GLU A 436 40.79 -15.84 9.24
N TRP A 437 41.03 -15.69 7.93
CA TRP A 437 40.10 -14.99 7.06
C TRP A 437 38.93 -15.90 6.72
N SER A 438 37.74 -15.33 6.69
CA SER A 438 36.53 -15.94 6.18
C SER A 438 35.96 -15.07 5.08
N LEU A 439 35.18 -15.63 4.16
CA LEU A 439 34.42 -14.80 3.22
C LEU A 439 33.54 -13.83 4.02
N ASP A 440 33.55 -12.57 3.64
CA ASP A 440 32.66 -11.60 4.25
C ASP A 440 31.22 -11.80 3.73
N LYS A 441 30.32 -12.25 4.60
CA LYS A 441 28.92 -12.54 4.25
C LYS A 441 27.99 -11.34 4.37
N GLU A 442 28.47 -10.25 4.96
CA GLU A 442 27.63 -9.10 5.34
C GLU A 442 28.00 -7.84 4.56
N ILE A 443 28.72 -7.97 3.45
CA ILE A 443 29.20 -6.87 2.57
C ILE A 443 28.16 -5.77 2.29
N PHE A 444 26.87 -6.09 2.27
CA PHE A 444 25.75 -5.15 2.05
C PHE A 444 25.32 -4.37 3.31
N ALA A 445 25.55 -4.89 4.51
CA ALA A 445 25.22 -4.23 5.76
C ALA A 445 26.07 -2.96 6.03
N TYR A 446 27.03 -2.69 5.14
CA TYR A 446 28.16 -1.81 5.43
C TYR A 446 28.10 -0.45 4.75
N GLY A 447 27.22 -0.26 3.77
CA GLY A 447 27.01 1.03 3.10
C GLY A 447 28.24 1.49 2.30
N LEU A 448 28.00 1.90 1.07
CA LEU A 448 29.02 2.06 0.03
C LEU A 448 29.68 3.45 0.18
N GLY A 449 30.91 3.51 0.68
CA GLY A 449 31.65 4.77 0.81
C GLY A 449 33.00 4.71 1.54
N TRP A 450 33.72 3.58 1.46
CA TRP A 450 34.88 3.33 2.32
C TRP A 450 36.20 3.44 1.56
N SER A 451 37.16 4.14 2.15
CA SER A 451 38.55 4.07 1.72
C SER A 451 39.25 2.93 2.46
N HIS A 452 40.11 2.17 1.76
CA HIS A 452 41.00 1.23 2.44
C HIS A 452 42.07 2.01 3.21
N THR A 453 42.47 1.53 4.37
CA THR A 453 43.55 2.17 5.15
C THR A 453 44.92 1.71 4.66
N TYR A 454 45.04 0.44 4.26
CA TYR A 454 46.29 -0.13 3.80
C TYR A 454 46.10 -0.84 2.46
N GLU A 455 47.10 -0.72 1.58
CA GLU A 455 47.16 -1.46 0.32
C GLU A 455 48.55 -2.11 0.18
N PHE A 456 48.55 -3.37 -0.22
CA PHE A 456 49.75 -4.17 -0.47
C PHE A 456 49.72 -4.63 -1.91
N LYS A 457 50.75 -4.30 -2.70
CA LYS A 457 50.83 -4.68 -4.11
C LYS A 457 51.87 -5.77 -4.32
N ASN A 458 51.41 -6.94 -4.73
CA ASN A 458 52.21 -8.10 -5.07
C ASN A 458 53.14 -7.83 -6.26
N VAL A 459 54.18 -8.64 -6.40
CA VAL A 459 55.11 -8.57 -7.55
C VAL A 459 54.39 -8.88 -8.87
N ASP A 460 53.40 -9.76 -8.86
CA ASP A 460 52.61 -10.12 -10.04
C ASP A 460 51.51 -9.10 -10.41
N GLY A 461 51.32 -8.06 -9.61
CA GLY A 461 50.28 -7.04 -9.81
C GLY A 461 49.02 -7.22 -8.97
N SER A 462 48.85 -8.34 -8.27
CA SER A 462 47.75 -8.57 -7.33
C SER A 462 47.81 -7.57 -6.16
N VAL A 463 46.67 -7.25 -5.58
CA VAL A 463 46.55 -6.23 -4.52
C VAL A 463 45.72 -6.77 -3.36
N ILE A 464 46.19 -6.56 -2.13
CA ILE A 464 45.41 -6.74 -0.91
C ILE A 464 45.17 -5.37 -0.29
N ARG A 465 43.90 -5.00 -0.12
CA ARG A 465 43.48 -3.80 0.60
C ARG A 465 42.88 -4.19 1.93
N VAL A 466 43.12 -3.38 2.95
CA VAL A 466 42.67 -3.63 4.32
C VAL A 466 41.85 -2.45 4.81
N TYR A 467 40.69 -2.73 5.39
CA TYR A 467 39.71 -1.77 5.89
C TYR A 467 39.41 -2.04 7.37
N ASN A 468 39.17 -0.97 8.12
CA ASN A 468 38.64 -1.05 9.48
C ASN A 468 37.11 -1.01 9.44
N PHE A 469 36.44 -2.11 9.79
CA PHE A 469 34.98 -2.12 9.85
C PHE A 469 34.43 -1.62 11.19
N LYS A 470 34.23 -0.30 11.34
CA LYS A 470 33.62 0.35 12.53
C LYS A 470 34.25 -0.10 13.87
N ASN A 471 35.51 -0.49 13.87
CA ASN A 471 36.20 -1.13 15.01
C ASN A 471 35.57 -2.46 15.49
N ILE A 472 34.75 -3.10 14.65
CA ILE A 472 34.09 -4.38 14.90
C ILE A 472 34.91 -5.53 14.31
N ARG A 473 35.44 -5.37 13.09
CA ARG A 473 36.23 -6.41 12.40
C ARG A 473 37.12 -5.84 11.30
N THR A 474 38.07 -6.64 10.81
CA THR A 474 38.92 -6.28 9.68
C THR A 474 38.31 -6.79 8.39
N VAL A 475 38.26 -5.98 7.34
CA VAL A 475 37.83 -6.40 6.00
C VAL A 475 39.01 -6.33 5.04
N PHE A 476 39.14 -7.31 4.16
CA PHE A 476 40.20 -7.45 3.17
C PHE A 476 39.60 -7.51 1.78
N ASN A 477 40.06 -6.67 0.83
CA ASN A 477 39.74 -6.81 -0.59
C ASN A 477 40.98 -7.34 -1.33
N VAL A 478 40.84 -8.44 -2.06
CA VAL A 478 41.93 -9.11 -2.76
C VAL A 478 41.68 -9.05 -4.27
N LYS A 479 42.38 -8.16 -4.97
CA LYS A 479 42.40 -8.09 -6.44
C LYS A 479 43.51 -9.00 -6.97
N SER A 480 43.15 -9.98 -7.79
CA SER A 480 44.10 -10.93 -8.37
C SER A 480 44.25 -10.72 -9.88
N VAL A 481 45.40 -11.09 -10.46
CA VAL A 481 45.63 -11.08 -11.92
C VAL A 481 45.19 -12.40 -12.57
N ILE A 482 44.50 -13.27 -11.83
CA ILE A 482 44.05 -14.60 -12.29
C ILE A 482 42.88 -14.47 -13.28
N PRO A 483 42.87 -15.24 -14.39
CA PRO A 483 41.72 -15.32 -15.29
C PRO A 483 40.44 -15.73 -14.53
N ASN A 484 39.33 -15.05 -14.77
CA ASN A 484 38.01 -15.26 -14.14
C ASN A 484 37.81 -14.65 -12.73
N VAL A 485 38.84 -14.03 -12.14
CA VAL A 485 38.65 -13.06 -11.06
C VAL A 485 38.66 -11.70 -11.75
N GLY A 486 37.51 -11.03 -11.82
CA GLY A 486 37.41 -9.72 -12.47
C GLY A 486 38.41 -8.72 -11.90
N GLU A 487 38.64 -7.61 -12.60
CA GLU A 487 39.64 -6.59 -12.23
C GLU A 487 39.44 -5.98 -10.84
N ASN A 488 38.41 -6.32 -10.06
CA ASN A 488 37.99 -5.56 -8.89
C ASN A 488 38.07 -6.30 -7.54
N GLY A 489 38.41 -7.60 -7.54
CA GLY A 489 38.83 -8.36 -6.35
C GLY A 489 37.72 -8.92 -5.43
N ILE A 490 38.13 -9.67 -4.41
CA ILE A 490 37.30 -10.50 -3.52
C ILE A 490 37.36 -9.99 -2.07
N PHE A 491 36.22 -9.96 -1.36
CA PHE A 491 36.16 -9.54 0.05
C PHE A 491 36.23 -10.69 1.05
N PHE A 492 37.10 -10.55 2.05
CA PHE A 492 37.20 -11.41 3.22
C PHE A 492 37.06 -10.58 4.49
N SER A 493 36.67 -11.22 5.58
CA SER A 493 36.65 -10.64 6.93
C SER A 493 37.56 -11.43 7.86
N GLY A 494 38.09 -10.78 8.88
CA GLY A 494 38.86 -11.42 9.93
C GLY A 494 38.76 -10.64 11.25
N PRO A 495 39.32 -11.19 12.35
CA PRO A 495 39.26 -10.56 13.66
C PRO A 495 39.80 -9.12 13.64
N MET A 496 39.19 -8.22 14.42
CA MET A 496 39.60 -6.82 14.50
C MET A 496 41.05 -6.67 14.99
N GLU A 497 41.56 -7.63 15.77
CA GLU A 497 42.95 -7.62 16.22
C GLU A 497 43.95 -7.64 15.06
N ILE A 498 43.59 -8.14 13.88
CA ILE A 498 44.46 -8.06 12.69
C ILE A 498 44.71 -6.59 12.34
N TYR A 499 43.64 -5.80 12.16
CA TYR A 499 43.75 -4.38 11.86
C TYR A 499 44.53 -3.64 12.95
N THR A 500 44.17 -3.81 14.21
CA THR A 500 44.80 -3.09 15.34
C THR A 500 46.30 -3.37 15.44
N ASN A 501 46.71 -4.63 15.25
CA ASN A 501 48.13 -4.99 15.28
C ASN A 501 48.89 -4.49 14.04
N LEU A 502 48.23 -4.52 12.87
CA LEU A 502 48.79 -3.98 11.64
C LEU A 502 48.97 -2.46 11.78
N GLU A 503 47.97 -1.73 12.23
CA GLU A 503 48.02 -0.29 12.47
C GLU A 503 49.16 0.10 13.41
N LYS A 504 49.28 -0.57 14.55
CA LYS A 504 50.38 -0.33 15.51
C LYS A 504 51.75 -0.51 14.84
N TYR A 505 51.91 -1.56 14.03
CA TYR A 505 53.16 -1.81 13.31
C TYR A 505 53.43 -0.77 12.22
N MET A 506 52.41 -0.44 11.42
CA MET A 506 52.50 0.49 10.30
C MET A 506 52.80 1.92 10.79
N ASN A 507 52.15 2.39 11.85
CA ASN A 507 52.40 3.72 12.43
C ASN A 507 53.81 3.85 13.04
N THR A 508 54.37 2.76 13.55
CA THR A 508 55.73 2.75 14.11
C THR A 508 56.79 2.69 13.02
N THR A 509 56.55 1.90 11.97
CA THR A 509 57.55 1.58 10.94
C THR A 509 57.52 2.56 9.78
N PHE A 510 56.35 3.12 9.48
CA PHE A 510 56.08 4.03 8.37
C PHE A 510 55.27 5.25 8.88
N PRO A 511 55.86 6.08 9.75
CA PRO A 511 55.15 7.19 10.36
C PRO A 511 54.70 8.21 9.30
N LYS A 512 53.53 8.81 9.54
CA LYS A 512 53.03 9.95 8.75
C LYS A 512 54.10 11.06 8.80
N LYS A 513 54.56 11.50 7.63
CA LYS A 513 55.51 12.61 7.54
C LYS A 513 54.83 13.95 7.75
#